data_AF-A0A1Y3B025-F1
#
_entry.id   AF-A0A1Y3B025-F1
#
_cell.length_a   1.000
_cell.length_b   1.000
_cell.length_c   1.000
_cell.angle_alpha   90.00
_cell.angle_beta   90.00
_cell.angle_gamma   90.00
#
_symmetry.space_group_name_H-M   'P 1'
#
loop_
_entity.id
_entity.type
_entity.pdbx_description
1 polymer ?
#
loop_
_entity_poly.entity_id
_entity_poly.type
_entity_poly.pdbx_seq_one_letter_code
_entity_poly.pdbx_strand_id
1 'polypeptide(L)'
;MATKYLLSSVTKKSLQQQLIRYFSHTQSLNRIENVMIIGSGLMGSGVAQSCATSGRFNSVTLQDVSQEQLDKARKRIHQSLSKLKEQKRSMCF
;
A
#
# COMPACT_ATOMS: atom_id res chain seq x y z
N MET A 1 -24.43 -47.56 7.97
CA MET A 1 -23.72 -46.82 9.04
C MET A 1 -22.42 -47.55 9.33
N ALA A 2 -21.32 -46.80 9.56
CA ALA A 2 -20.06 -47.24 10.19
C ALA A 2 -18.89 -47.86 9.36
N THR A 3 -18.65 -47.46 8.10
CA THR A 3 -17.33 -47.74 7.45
C THR A 3 -16.70 -46.53 6.75
N LYS A 4 -17.13 -45.31 7.10
CA LYS A 4 -16.30 -44.11 6.99
C LYS A 4 -15.55 -43.98 8.32
N TYR A 5 -14.30 -43.52 8.32
CA TYR A 5 -13.42 -43.35 9.50
C TYR A 5 -12.63 -44.59 9.94
N LEU A 6 -11.58 -44.97 9.18
CA LEU A 6 -10.27 -45.40 9.70
C LEU A 6 -9.46 -46.11 8.60
N LEU A 7 -8.90 -45.36 7.64
CA LEU A 7 -7.71 -45.87 6.95
C LEU A 7 -6.84 -44.73 6.45
N SER A 8 -5.75 -44.51 7.20
CA SER A 8 -4.46 -43.98 6.75
C SER A 8 -4.51 -42.60 6.04
N SER A 9 -4.25 -41.46 6.68
CA SER A 9 -3.07 -41.17 7.49
C SER A 9 -1.82 -41.88 6.94
N VAL A 10 -0.95 -41.15 6.23
CA VAL A 10 0.53 -41.28 6.26
C VAL A 10 1.31 -41.43 4.94
N THR A 11 0.84 -42.01 3.81
CA THR A 11 1.82 -42.45 2.78
C THR A 11 1.70 -41.94 1.34
N LYS A 12 1.37 -40.66 1.09
CA LYS A 12 1.60 -40.05 -0.25
C LYS A 12 2.23 -38.64 -0.23
N LYS A 13 3.02 -38.31 0.79
CA LYS A 13 3.79 -37.04 0.81
C LYS A 13 5.15 -37.08 0.10
N SER A 14 5.59 -38.21 -0.47
CA SER A 14 7.02 -38.40 -0.82
C SER A 14 7.39 -38.47 -2.31
N LEU A 15 6.44 -38.55 -3.27
CA LEU A 15 6.80 -38.83 -4.68
C LEU A 15 6.39 -37.78 -5.72
N GLN A 16 5.76 -36.67 -5.34
CA GLN A 16 5.48 -35.55 -6.26
C GLN A 16 6.47 -34.38 -6.14
N GLN A 17 7.49 -34.48 -5.27
CA GLN A 17 8.25 -33.32 -4.83
C GLN A 17 9.52 -33.01 -5.66
N GLN A 18 9.78 -33.74 -6.75
CA GLN A 18 11.03 -33.54 -7.52
C GLN A 18 10.88 -32.99 -8.95
N LEU A 19 9.67 -32.79 -9.48
CA LEU A 19 9.48 -32.26 -10.84
C LEU A 19 8.84 -30.86 -10.95
N ILE A 20 8.38 -30.27 -9.85
CA ILE A 20 7.85 -28.89 -9.83
C ILE A 20 8.90 -27.94 -9.21
N ARG A 21 10.15 -27.98 -9.72
CA ARG A 21 11.17 -26.95 -9.42
C ARG A 21 11.32 -25.91 -10.54
N TYR A 22 10.29 -25.75 -11.37
CA TYR A 22 10.21 -24.73 -12.44
C TYR A 22 9.00 -23.79 -12.33
N PHE A 23 8.15 -23.96 -11.32
CA PHE A 23 7.10 -22.99 -11.04
C PHE A 23 7.59 -22.05 -9.96
N SER A 24 8.22 -20.96 -10.40
CA SER A 24 8.62 -19.84 -9.56
C SER A 24 7.53 -19.55 -8.53
N HIS A 25 7.82 -19.81 -7.25
CA HIS A 25 7.07 -19.18 -6.18
C HIS A 25 7.53 -17.72 -6.18
N THR A 26 7.06 -16.93 -7.13
CA THR A 26 7.05 -15.48 -6.95
C THR A 26 6.14 -15.27 -5.75
N GLN A 27 6.72 -15.08 -4.58
CA GLN A 27 5.94 -14.68 -3.41
C GLN A 27 5.19 -13.41 -3.81
N SER A 28 3.87 -13.46 -3.78
CA SER A 28 3.04 -12.25 -3.81
C SER A 28 3.50 -11.41 -2.63
N LEU A 29 4.33 -10.41 -2.88
CA LEU A 29 4.73 -9.47 -1.84
C LEU A 29 3.44 -8.85 -1.27
N ASN A 30 3.31 -8.86 0.05
CA ASN A 30 2.20 -8.18 0.70
C ASN A 30 2.13 -6.74 0.22
N ARG A 31 0.92 -6.27 -0.10
CA ARG A 31 0.68 -4.88 -0.49
C ARG A 31 1.14 -3.98 0.65
N ILE A 32 1.90 -2.93 0.32
CA ILE A 32 2.25 -1.88 1.28
C ILE A 32 0.99 -1.06 1.55
N GLU A 33 0.47 -1.14 2.77
CA GLU A 33 -0.77 -0.46 3.15
C GLU A 33 -0.52 0.92 3.76
N ASN A 34 0.56 1.06 4.52
CA ASN A 34 0.84 2.26 5.32
C ASN A 34 2.19 2.85 4.93
N VAL A 35 2.22 4.17 4.72
CA VAL A 35 3.43 4.91 4.38
C VAL A 35 3.62 6.05 5.36
N MET A 36 4.83 6.14 5.92
CA MET A 36 5.25 7.25 6.77
C MET A 36 6.34 8.05 6.06
N ILE A 37 6.18 9.37 6.06
CA ILE A 37 7.10 10.32 5.44
C ILE A 37 7.69 11.16 6.57
N ILE A 38 9.02 11.11 6.70
CA ILE A 38 9.75 11.87 7.70
C ILE A 38 10.34 13.10 7.00
N GLY A 39 9.94 14.27 7.46
CA GLY A 39 10.27 15.57 6.87
C GLY A 39 9.10 16.17 6.10
N SER A 40 8.67 17.35 6.52
CA SER A 40 7.51 18.11 6.01
C SER A 40 7.90 19.29 5.11
N GLY A 41 9.12 19.27 4.57
CA GLY A 41 9.59 20.27 3.61
C GLY A 41 8.84 20.26 2.27
N LEU A 42 9.41 20.95 1.28
CA LEU A 42 8.81 21.07 -0.06
C LEU A 42 8.53 19.70 -0.71
N MET A 43 9.52 18.79 -0.68
CA MET A 43 9.37 17.46 -1.28
C MET A 43 8.49 16.55 -0.42
N GLY A 44 8.65 16.58 0.90
CA GLY A 44 7.87 15.73 1.81
C GLY A 44 6.37 15.98 1.73
N SER A 45 5.96 17.25 1.67
CA SER A 45 4.56 17.63 1.44
C SER A 45 4.03 17.20 0.06
N GLY A 46 4.86 17.28 -0.99
CA GLY A 46 4.51 16.82 -2.34
C GLY A 46 4.38 15.29 -2.45
N VAL A 47 5.30 14.54 -1.82
CA VAL A 47 5.22 13.07 -1.75
C VAL A 47 3.99 12.66 -0.96
N ALA A 48 3.71 13.31 0.17
CA ALA A 48 2.51 13.03 0.97
C ALA A 48 1.22 13.23 0.16
N GLN A 49 1.13 14.32 -0.61
CA GLN A 49 0.01 14.57 -1.51
C GLN A 49 -0.10 13.50 -2.61
N SER A 50 1.01 13.15 -3.25
CA SER A 50 1.03 12.13 -4.32
C SER A 50 0.60 10.76 -3.79
N CYS A 51 1.16 10.33 -2.65
CA CYS A 51 0.78 9.09 -1.98
C CYS A 51 -0.71 9.09 -1.60
N ALA A 52 -1.20 10.17 -0.99
CA ALA A 52 -2.61 10.27 -0.58
C ALA A 52 -3.57 10.27 -1.78
N THR A 53 -3.21 10.91 -2.88
CA THR A 53 -4.05 10.98 -4.10
C THR A 53 -3.95 9.74 -4.97
N SER A 54 -2.91 8.92 -4.83
CA SER A 54 -2.70 7.72 -5.64
C SER A 54 -3.71 6.60 -5.40
N GLY A 55 -4.41 6.61 -4.25
CA GLY A 55 -5.34 5.54 -3.85
C GLY A 55 -4.68 4.17 -3.64
N ARG A 56 -3.35 4.11 -3.57
CA ARG A 56 -2.60 2.84 -3.40
C ARG A 56 -2.37 2.45 -1.94
N PHE A 57 -2.35 3.44 -1.05
CA PHE A 57 -2.07 3.29 0.38
C PHE A 57 -3.34 3.57 1.17
N ASN A 58 -3.56 2.81 2.25
CA ASN A 58 -4.70 2.98 3.14
C ASN A 58 -4.45 4.12 4.15
N SER A 59 -3.19 4.31 4.58
CA SER A 59 -2.79 5.39 5.48
C SER A 59 -1.49 6.04 5.02
N VAL A 60 -1.45 7.38 5.11
CA VAL A 60 -0.26 8.19 4.86
C VAL A 60 -0.03 9.10 6.07
N THR A 61 1.12 8.98 6.71
CA THR A 61 1.50 9.79 7.88
C THR A 61 2.68 10.68 7.52
N LEU A 62 2.60 11.98 7.86
CA LEU A 62 3.67 12.95 7.68
C LEU A 62 4.16 13.39 9.07
N GLN A 63 5.46 13.21 9.34
CA GLN A 63 6.09 13.52 10.62
C GLN A 63 7.23 14.50 10.43
N ASP A 64 7.33 15.49 11.32
CA ASP A 64 8.46 16.42 11.41
C ASP A 64 8.69 16.76 12.88
N VAL A 65 9.89 17.27 13.20
CA VAL A 65 10.23 17.75 14.54
C VAL A 65 9.62 19.14 14.78
N SER A 66 9.52 19.97 13.74
CA SER A 66 8.98 21.32 13.84
C SER A 66 7.50 21.38 13.46
N GLN A 67 6.67 21.83 14.39
CA GLN A 67 5.24 22.06 14.16
C GLN A 67 4.99 23.11 13.07
N GLU A 68 5.84 24.15 12.99
CA GLU A 68 5.72 25.20 11.98
C GLU A 68 5.83 24.64 10.56
N GLN A 69 6.72 23.67 10.37
CA GLN A 69 6.93 23.03 9.06
C GLN A 69 5.74 22.12 8.71
N LEU A 70 5.16 21.41 9.69
CA LEU A 70 3.93 20.66 9.49
C LEU A 70 2.75 21.54 9.09
N ASP A 71 2.61 22.72 9.69
CA ASP A 71 1.54 23.66 9.35
C ASP A 71 1.72 24.24 7.95
N LYS A 72 2.95 24.57 7.55
CA LYS A 72 3.28 24.96 6.17
C LYS A 72 2.97 23.85 5.18
N ALA A 73 3.33 22.61 5.49
CA ALA A 73 3.03 21.45 4.66
C ALA A 73 1.52 21.26 4.49
N ARG A 74 0.74 21.32 5.58
CA ARG A 74 -0.72 21.24 5.54
C ARG A 74 -1.34 22.33 4.66
N LYS A 75 -0.91 23.59 4.82
CA LYS A 75 -1.37 24.71 3.98
C LYS A 75 -1.07 24.46 2.50
N ARG A 76 0.14 24.01 2.17
CA ARG A 76 0.55 23.71 0.79
C ARG A 76 -0.29 22.58 0.19
N ILE A 77 -0.46 21.48 0.90
CA ILE A 77 -1.29 20.34 0.45
C ILE A 77 -2.73 20.81 0.20
N HIS A 78 -3.31 21.58 1.13
CA HIS A 78 -4.67 22.11 0.98
C HIS A 78 -4.80 23.00 -0.27
N GLN A 79 -3.88 23.94 -0.46
CA GLN A 79 -3.87 24.82 -1.64
C GLN A 79 -3.78 24.03 -2.96
N SER A 80 -2.90 23.03 -3.03
CA SER A 80 -2.77 22.16 -4.21
C SER A 80 -4.06 21.39 -4.50
N LEU A 81 -4.71 20.83 -3.47
CA LEU A 81 -5.97 20.11 -3.62
C LEU A 81 -7.12 21.02 -4.07
N SER A 82 -7.20 22.24 -3.53
CA SER A 82 -8.19 23.23 -3.97
C SER A 82 -8.03 23.54 -5.47
N LYS A 83 -6.80 23.77 -5.93
CA LYS A 83 -6.51 24.02 -7.36
C LYS A 83 -6.84 22.81 -8.23
N LEU A 84 -6.50 21.61 -7.80
CA LEU A 84 -6.84 20.37 -8.52
C LEU A 84 -8.35 20.17 -8.65
N LYS A 85 -9.12 20.50 -7.61
CA LYS A 85 -10.58 20.44 -7.62
C LYS A 85 -11.18 21.44 -8.61
N GLU A 86 -10.66 22.65 -8.64
CA GLU A 86 -11.09 23.70 -9.57
C GLU A 86 -10.77 23.33 -11.03
N GLN A 87 -9.55 22.87 -11.30
CA GLN A 87 -9.13 22.40 -12.63
C GLN A 87 -10.00 21.24 -13.13
N LYS A 88 -10.32 20.26 -12.27
CA LYS A 88 -11.21 19.16 -12.64
C LYS A 88 -12.63 19.64 -12.96
N ARG A 89 -13.13 20.69 -12.29
CA ARG A 89 -14.44 21.28 -12.61
C ARG A 89 -14.44 22.01 -13.95
N SER A 90 -13.40 22.76 -14.27
CA SER A 90 -13.32 23.49 -15.54
C SER A 90 -13.07 22.58 -16.75
N MET A 91 -12.47 21.41 -16.55
CA MET A 91 -12.17 20.45 -17.63
C MET A 91 -13.35 19.51 -17.95
N CYS A 92 -14.40 19.48 -17.13
CA CYS A 92 -15.56 18.59 -17.30
C CYS A 92 -16.72 19.21 -18.11
N PHE A 93 -16.42 20.14 -19.02
CA PHE A 93 -17.37 20.75 -19.95
C PHE A 93 -17.07 20.35 -21.39
#